data_AF-A0A323U5K2-F1
#
_entry.id   AF-A0A323U5K2-F1
#
_cell.length_a   1.000
_cell.length_b   1.000
_cell.length_c   1.000
_cell.angle_alpha   90.00
_cell.angle_beta   90.00
_cell.angle_gamma   90.00
#
_symmetry.space_group_name_H-M   'P 1'
#
loop_
_entity.id
_entity.type
_entity.pdbx_description
1 polymer ?
#
loop_
_entity_poly.entity_id
_entity_poly.type
_entity_poly.pdbx_seq_one_letter_code
_entity_poly.pdbx_strand_id
1 'polypeptide(L)'
;MADTFTNHQEHAQAWRRWHAWRYVLRAVNDLAPEVLKDLAGLLPTYQGATRYRDDPGIYLSDWEGLCESQAVLAYARLEDLPPGRWRDGLKALDELQHALVRWATGWNLNHPRVLDWALQHLDMWARMPEHTGKPIPLYWGPVVVVPPTPRFTTPEFALPIHGGEKTGDWRTVEARLREAVEAWLGEYRALWHAWALPNQELQKHARWWVLRVVKGLSYTTIADQGEEPLTDDAVRKAVERLSRELSK
;
A
#
# COMPACT_ATOMS: atom_id res chain seq x y z
N MET A 1 8.14 7.73 29.49
CA MET A 1 8.17 6.31 29.07
C MET A 1 6.84 5.81 28.48
N ALA A 2 5.73 6.55 28.58
CA ALA A 2 4.45 6.17 27.96
C ALA A 2 4.32 6.56 26.46
N ASP A 3 5.04 7.58 25.98
CA ASP A 3 4.89 8.08 24.60
C ASP A 3 5.51 7.20 23.50
N THR A 4 6.53 6.40 23.83
CA THR A 4 7.22 5.56 22.84
C THR A 4 6.43 4.30 22.51
N PHE A 5 5.71 3.73 23.47
CA PHE A 5 4.94 2.48 23.29
C PHE A 5 3.67 2.67 22.45
N THR A 6 2.96 3.79 22.61
CA THR A 6 1.78 4.13 21.81
C THR A 6 2.14 4.27 20.32
N ASN A 7 3.29 4.89 20.05
CA ASN A 7 3.83 5.09 18.71
C ASN A 7 4.16 3.74 18.01
N HIS A 8 4.77 2.79 18.71
CA HIS A 8 5.10 1.49 18.11
C HIS A 8 3.87 0.64 17.75
N GLN A 9 2.78 0.69 18.53
CA GLN A 9 1.56 -0.06 18.22
C GLN A 9 0.82 0.52 17.02
N GLU A 10 0.73 1.84 16.91
CA GLU A 10 0.09 2.53 15.78
C GLU A 10 0.85 2.25 14.47
N HIS A 11 2.18 2.37 14.48
CA HIS A 11 3.00 2.03 13.33
C HIS A 11 2.88 0.56 12.94
N ALA A 12 2.86 -0.36 13.91
CA ALA A 12 2.66 -1.77 13.64
C ALA A 12 1.26 -2.08 13.07
N GLN A 13 0.23 -1.33 13.44
CA GLN A 13 -1.11 -1.46 12.83
C GLN A 13 -1.11 -0.91 11.40
N ALA A 14 -0.56 0.29 11.18
CA ALA A 14 -0.45 0.87 9.84
C ALA A 14 0.31 -0.05 8.86
N TRP A 15 1.41 -0.64 9.32
CA TRP A 15 2.20 -1.61 8.57
C TRP A 15 1.41 -2.89 8.24
N ARG A 16 0.63 -3.41 9.19
CA ARG A 16 -0.23 -4.58 8.96
C ARG A 16 -1.35 -4.30 7.95
N ARG A 17 -2.02 -3.15 8.06
CA ARG A 17 -3.05 -2.73 7.11
C ARG A 17 -2.47 -2.54 5.71
N TRP A 18 -1.26 -1.99 5.62
CA TRP A 18 -0.55 -1.89 4.35
C TRP A 18 -0.31 -3.25 3.70
N HIS A 19 0.21 -4.21 4.46
CA HIS A 19 0.43 -5.57 3.97
C HIS A 19 -0.88 -6.24 3.55
N ALA A 20 -1.95 -6.06 4.31
CA ALA A 20 -3.28 -6.57 3.97
C ALA A 20 -3.77 -6.03 2.63
N TRP A 21 -3.73 -4.71 2.41
CA TRP A 21 -4.06 -4.11 1.13
C TRP A 21 -3.16 -4.59 -0.01
N ARG A 22 -1.85 -4.70 0.22
CA ARG A 22 -0.91 -5.22 -0.78
C ARG A 22 -1.28 -6.64 -1.23
N TYR A 23 -1.66 -7.52 -0.30
CA TYR A 23 -2.07 -8.88 -0.63
C TYR A 23 -3.44 -8.95 -1.30
N VAL A 24 -4.39 -8.09 -0.91
CA VAL A 24 -5.70 -7.98 -1.57
C VAL A 24 -5.53 -7.52 -3.01
N LEU A 25 -4.77 -6.45 -3.26
CA LEU A 25 -4.54 -5.93 -4.60
C LEU A 25 -3.79 -6.93 -5.48
N ARG A 26 -2.85 -7.68 -4.91
CA ARG A 26 -2.22 -8.81 -5.61
C ARG A 26 -3.23 -9.92 -5.93
N ALA A 27 -4.10 -10.27 -4.99
CA ALA A 27 -5.14 -11.27 -5.23
C ALA A 27 -6.16 -10.81 -6.28
N VAL A 28 -6.47 -9.51 -6.36
CA VAL A 28 -7.30 -8.94 -7.44
C VAL A 28 -6.63 -9.17 -8.80
N ASN A 29 -5.34 -8.85 -8.92
CA ASN A 29 -4.55 -9.11 -10.12
C ASN A 29 -4.59 -10.58 -10.56
N ASP A 30 -4.50 -11.49 -9.61
CA ASP A 30 -4.40 -12.93 -9.88
C ASP A 30 -5.76 -13.60 -10.15
N LEU A 31 -6.83 -13.13 -9.51
CA LEU A 31 -8.12 -13.84 -9.46
C LEU A 31 -9.28 -13.12 -10.16
N ALA A 32 -9.14 -11.82 -10.40
CA ALA A 32 -10.18 -10.98 -10.99
C ALA A 32 -9.62 -10.12 -12.14
N PRO A 33 -9.06 -10.73 -13.20
CA PRO A 33 -8.51 -9.98 -14.35
C PRO A 33 -9.55 -9.09 -15.03
N GLU A 34 -10.84 -9.41 -14.92
CA GLU A 34 -11.93 -8.55 -15.40
C GLU A 34 -11.98 -7.18 -14.70
N VAL A 35 -11.55 -7.08 -13.44
CA VAL A 35 -11.44 -5.79 -12.73
C VAL A 35 -10.44 -4.87 -13.43
N LEU A 36 -9.32 -5.44 -13.89
CA LEU A 36 -8.28 -4.72 -14.64
C LEU A 36 -8.73 -4.38 -16.05
N LYS A 37 -9.47 -5.28 -16.70
CA LYS A 37 -10.07 -5.02 -18.02
C LYS A 37 -11.05 -3.85 -17.97
N ASP A 38 -11.90 -3.80 -16.94
CA ASP A 38 -12.83 -2.69 -16.74
C ASP A 38 -12.10 -1.40 -16.40
N LEU A 39 -11.06 -1.47 -15.55
CA LEU A 39 -10.21 -0.31 -15.25
C LEU A 39 -9.55 0.24 -16.51
N ALA A 40 -9.08 -0.63 -17.42
CA ALA A 40 -8.47 -0.21 -18.68
C ALA A 40 -9.44 0.58 -19.57
N GLY A 41 -10.76 0.37 -19.42
CA GLY A 41 -11.78 1.19 -20.07
C GLY A 41 -11.74 2.67 -19.67
N LEU A 42 -11.13 3.01 -18.52
CA LEU A 42 -10.95 4.39 -18.05
C LEU A 42 -9.71 5.08 -18.63
N LEU A 43 -8.86 4.36 -19.38
CA LEU A 43 -7.61 4.90 -19.92
C LEU A 43 -7.81 6.16 -20.78
N PRO A 44 -8.83 6.26 -21.67
CA PRO A 44 -9.08 7.49 -22.42
C PRO A 44 -9.43 8.69 -21.52
N THR A 45 -10.22 8.48 -20.46
CA THR A 45 -10.55 9.53 -19.48
C THR A 45 -9.31 9.99 -18.73
N TYR A 46 -8.47 9.04 -18.29
CA TYR A 46 -7.19 9.33 -17.66
C TYR A 46 -6.27 10.15 -18.59
N GLN A 47 -6.10 9.70 -19.84
CA GLN A 47 -5.31 10.41 -20.84
C GLN A 47 -5.85 11.83 -21.11
N GLY A 48 -7.17 12.01 -21.12
CA GLY A 48 -7.81 13.33 -21.20
C GLY A 48 -7.38 14.25 -20.06
N ALA A 49 -7.38 13.75 -18.81
CA ALA A 49 -6.95 14.50 -17.63
C ALA A 49 -5.44 14.80 -17.63
N THR A 50 -4.58 13.86 -18.09
CA THR A 50 -3.12 14.06 -18.09
C THR A 50 -2.63 15.22 -18.95
N ARG A 51 -3.42 15.69 -19.92
CA ARG A 51 -3.08 16.86 -20.77
C ARG A 51 -2.93 18.17 -19.99
N TYR A 52 -3.38 18.19 -18.74
CA TYR A 52 -3.38 19.34 -17.85
C TYR A 52 -2.47 19.13 -16.64
N ARG A 53 -1.71 18.02 -16.58
CA ARG A 53 -0.89 17.65 -15.41
C ARG A 53 0.10 18.74 -14.99
N ASP A 54 0.59 19.51 -15.94
CA ASP A 54 1.59 20.56 -15.71
C ASP A 54 0.97 21.94 -15.43
N ASP A 55 -0.37 22.04 -15.41
CA ASP A 55 -1.06 23.30 -15.15
C ASP A 55 -1.11 23.60 -13.65
N PRO A 56 -0.94 24.87 -13.22
CA PRO A 56 -0.97 25.22 -11.80
C PRO A 56 -2.29 24.83 -11.11
N GLY A 57 -2.18 24.22 -9.93
CA GLY A 57 -3.34 23.78 -9.14
C GLY A 57 -4.00 22.50 -9.65
N ILE A 58 -3.38 21.80 -10.61
CA ILE A 58 -3.76 20.46 -11.04
C ILE A 58 -2.86 19.43 -10.35
N TYR A 59 -3.45 18.51 -9.59
CA TYR A 59 -2.73 17.47 -8.89
C TYR A 59 -3.24 16.09 -9.33
N LEU A 60 -2.41 15.38 -10.09
CA LEU A 60 -2.66 14.02 -10.62
C LEU A 60 -1.50 13.07 -10.25
N SER A 61 -1.06 13.13 -9.00
CA SER A 61 -0.04 12.23 -8.44
C SER A 61 -0.65 10.98 -7.81
N ASP A 62 -1.78 11.15 -7.13
CA ASP A 62 -2.46 10.14 -6.32
C ASP A 62 -3.94 10.54 -6.11
N TRP A 63 -4.67 9.73 -5.34
CA TRP A 63 -6.08 9.97 -5.04
C TRP A 63 -6.31 11.25 -4.22
N GLU A 64 -5.39 11.58 -3.31
CA GLU A 64 -5.49 12.77 -2.46
C GLU A 64 -5.37 14.04 -3.30
N GLY A 65 -4.35 14.13 -4.16
CA GLY A 65 -4.20 15.25 -5.10
C GLY A 65 -5.40 15.38 -6.05
N LEU A 66 -5.98 14.27 -6.50
CA LEU A 66 -7.20 14.31 -7.33
C LEU A 66 -8.36 14.95 -6.56
N CYS A 67 -8.53 14.60 -5.27
CA CYS A 67 -9.53 15.21 -4.39
C CYS A 67 -9.25 16.70 -4.14
N GLU A 68 -7.98 17.09 -3.96
CA GLU A 68 -7.60 18.50 -3.79
C GLU A 68 -7.95 19.33 -5.03
N SER A 69 -7.75 18.78 -6.23
CA SER A 69 -8.09 19.44 -7.49
C SER A 69 -9.61 19.73 -7.59
N GLN A 70 -10.47 18.89 -7.02
CA GLN A 70 -11.91 19.18 -6.93
C GLN A 70 -12.22 20.38 -6.03
N ALA A 71 -11.53 20.52 -4.89
CA ALA A 71 -11.73 21.66 -4.00
C ALA A 71 -11.38 22.97 -4.71
N VAL A 72 -10.31 22.96 -5.51
CA VAL A 72 -9.91 24.09 -6.37
C VAL A 72 -10.98 24.39 -7.42
N LEU A 73 -11.57 23.37 -8.07
CA LEU A 73 -12.67 23.56 -9.02
C LEU A 73 -13.93 24.13 -8.37
N ALA A 74 -14.29 23.68 -7.18
CA ALA A 74 -15.43 24.20 -6.44
C ALA A 74 -15.24 25.68 -6.13
N TYR A 75 -14.06 26.07 -5.64
CA TYR A 75 -13.70 27.47 -5.43
C TYR A 75 -13.77 28.29 -6.72
N ALA A 76 -13.22 27.78 -7.83
CA ALA A 76 -13.26 28.44 -9.13
C ALA A 76 -14.67 28.75 -9.65
N ARG A 77 -15.64 27.89 -9.33
CA ARG A 77 -17.05 28.06 -9.68
C ARG A 77 -17.72 29.12 -8.80
N LEU A 78 -17.40 29.13 -7.50
CA LEU A 78 -17.93 30.11 -6.55
C LEU A 78 -17.47 31.53 -6.87
N GLU A 79 -16.21 31.69 -7.30
CA GLU A 79 -15.60 32.98 -7.64
C GLU A 79 -15.87 33.42 -9.10
N ASP A 80 -16.72 32.70 -9.84
CA ASP A 80 -17.06 32.96 -11.25
C ASP A 80 -15.85 33.25 -12.16
N LEU A 81 -14.74 32.54 -11.95
CA LEU A 81 -13.53 32.75 -12.73
C LEU A 81 -13.80 32.51 -14.23
N PRO A 82 -13.17 33.26 -15.15
CA PRO A 82 -13.45 33.10 -16.58
C PRO A 82 -13.10 31.68 -17.07
N PRO A 83 -13.85 31.15 -18.06
CA PRO A 83 -13.53 29.86 -18.66
C PRO A 83 -12.17 29.88 -19.35
N GLY A 84 -11.49 28.73 -19.37
CA GLY A 84 -10.18 28.59 -19.99
C GLY A 84 -9.58 27.20 -19.73
N ARG A 85 -8.41 26.96 -20.32
CA ARG A 85 -7.70 25.67 -20.30
C ARG A 85 -7.60 25.04 -18.91
N TRP A 86 -7.35 25.85 -17.88
CA TRP A 86 -7.30 25.39 -16.50
C TRP A 86 -8.64 24.84 -15.98
N ARG A 87 -9.76 25.51 -16.28
CA ARG A 87 -11.11 25.04 -15.90
C ARG A 87 -11.48 23.77 -16.65
N ASP A 88 -11.04 23.62 -17.90
CA ASP A 88 -11.22 22.39 -18.68
C ASP A 88 -10.42 21.23 -18.05
N GLY A 89 -9.20 21.50 -17.58
CA GLY A 89 -8.38 20.53 -16.85
C GLY A 89 -9.01 20.06 -15.55
N LEU A 90 -9.51 21.00 -14.74
CA LEU A 90 -10.23 20.67 -13.51
C LEU A 90 -11.50 19.85 -13.77
N LYS A 91 -12.24 20.14 -14.84
CA LYS A 91 -13.40 19.34 -15.25
C LYS A 91 -12.99 17.93 -15.69
N ALA A 92 -11.88 17.78 -16.41
CA ALA A 92 -11.36 16.47 -16.81
C ALA A 92 -10.95 15.62 -15.60
N LEU A 93 -10.38 16.24 -14.55
CA LEU A 93 -10.06 15.55 -13.28
C LEU A 93 -11.33 15.14 -12.54
N ASP A 94 -12.34 15.99 -12.50
CA ASP A 94 -13.65 15.69 -11.91
C ASP A 94 -14.31 14.49 -12.61
N GLU A 95 -14.28 14.44 -13.95
CA GLU A 95 -14.78 13.31 -14.74
C GLU A 95 -14.01 12.01 -14.45
N LEU A 96 -12.67 12.09 -14.37
CA LEU A 96 -11.81 10.96 -14.01
C LEU A 96 -12.14 10.43 -12.61
N GLN A 97 -12.30 11.33 -11.64
CA GLN A 97 -12.60 10.97 -10.25
C GLN A 97 -13.95 10.24 -10.15
N HIS A 98 -14.99 10.78 -10.77
CA HIS A 98 -16.31 10.12 -10.81
C HIS A 98 -16.23 8.76 -11.51
N ALA A 99 -15.44 8.64 -12.58
CA ALA A 99 -15.25 7.37 -13.27
C ALA A 99 -14.55 6.33 -12.37
N LEU A 100 -13.50 6.73 -11.65
CA LEU A 100 -12.78 5.88 -10.70
C LEU A 100 -13.66 5.43 -9.53
N VAL A 101 -14.45 6.34 -8.93
CA VAL A 101 -15.36 6.00 -7.84
C VAL A 101 -16.43 5.01 -8.30
N ARG A 102 -17.01 5.22 -9.49
CA ARG A 102 -17.99 4.29 -10.06
C ARG A 102 -17.39 2.92 -10.33
N TRP A 103 -16.19 2.87 -10.91
CA TRP A 103 -15.45 1.62 -11.12
C TRP A 103 -15.19 0.90 -9.79
N ALA A 104 -14.63 1.59 -8.80
CA ALA A 104 -14.36 1.01 -7.49
C ALA A 104 -15.65 0.51 -6.81
N THR A 105 -16.75 1.26 -6.95
CA THR A 105 -18.05 0.88 -6.37
C THR A 105 -18.61 -0.36 -7.02
N GLY A 106 -18.54 -0.45 -8.36
CA GLY A 106 -19.01 -1.63 -9.09
C GLY A 106 -18.32 -2.93 -8.66
N TRP A 107 -17.08 -2.83 -8.17
CA TRP A 107 -16.26 -3.97 -7.74
C TRP A 107 -16.17 -4.15 -6.21
N ASN A 108 -16.90 -3.36 -5.42
CA ASN A 108 -16.79 -3.33 -3.95
C ASN A 108 -15.36 -3.00 -3.44
N LEU A 109 -14.61 -2.18 -4.18
CA LEU A 109 -13.24 -1.77 -3.88
C LEU A 109 -13.15 -0.27 -3.49
N ASN A 110 -14.19 0.25 -2.83
CA ASN A 110 -14.31 1.66 -2.44
C ASN A 110 -13.36 2.04 -1.30
N HIS A 111 -12.09 2.21 -1.61
CA HIS A 111 -11.08 2.62 -0.65
C HIS A 111 -9.99 3.49 -1.31
N PRO A 112 -9.50 4.57 -0.66
CA PRO A 112 -8.47 5.44 -1.22
C PRO A 112 -7.24 4.69 -1.76
N ARG A 113 -6.79 3.63 -1.06
CA ARG A 113 -5.64 2.82 -1.50
C ARG A 113 -5.88 2.01 -2.78
N VAL A 114 -7.13 1.63 -3.05
CA VAL A 114 -7.50 1.00 -4.32
C VAL A 114 -7.47 2.06 -5.43
N LEU A 115 -7.93 3.28 -5.14
CA LEU A 115 -7.97 4.37 -6.11
C LEU A 115 -6.55 4.85 -6.47
N ASP A 116 -5.64 4.92 -5.49
CA ASP A 116 -4.20 5.13 -5.72
C ASP A 116 -3.63 4.04 -6.64
N TRP A 117 -3.92 2.77 -6.34
CA TRP A 117 -3.48 1.62 -7.13
C TRP A 117 -4.02 1.64 -8.56
N ALA A 118 -5.27 2.08 -8.75
CA ALA A 118 -5.91 2.21 -10.04
C ALA A 118 -5.26 3.33 -10.87
N LEU A 119 -5.00 4.49 -10.26
CA LEU A 119 -4.27 5.60 -10.89
C LEU A 119 -2.86 5.18 -11.32
N GLN A 120 -2.16 4.40 -10.51
CA GLN A 120 -0.83 3.87 -10.88
C GLN A 120 -0.90 2.93 -12.09
N HIS A 121 -1.92 2.05 -12.17
CA HIS A 121 -2.13 1.22 -13.34
C HIS A 121 -2.41 2.06 -14.59
N LEU A 122 -3.27 3.07 -14.49
CA LEU A 122 -3.61 3.95 -15.60
C LEU A 122 -2.40 4.77 -16.08
N ASP A 123 -1.61 5.35 -15.17
CA ASP A 123 -0.37 6.05 -15.51
C ASP A 123 0.61 5.14 -16.25
N MET A 124 0.76 3.91 -15.77
CA MET A 124 1.71 2.99 -16.35
C MET A 124 1.24 2.42 -17.68
N TRP A 125 -0.06 2.10 -17.84
CA TRP A 125 -0.63 1.71 -19.13
C TRP A 125 -0.63 2.86 -20.15
N ALA A 126 -0.76 4.11 -19.71
CA ALA A 126 -0.64 5.27 -20.60
C ALA A 126 0.78 5.38 -21.18
N ARG A 127 1.81 4.98 -20.42
CA ARG A 127 3.22 4.97 -20.86
C ARG A 127 3.61 3.70 -21.60
N MET A 128 2.97 2.58 -21.29
CA MET A 128 3.24 1.25 -21.85
C MET A 128 1.93 0.58 -22.32
N PRO A 129 1.36 1.01 -23.45
CA PRO A 129 0.04 0.55 -23.91
C PRO A 129 -0.08 -0.96 -24.16
N GLU A 130 1.02 -1.64 -24.50
CA GLU A 130 1.09 -3.08 -24.68
C GLU A 130 0.80 -3.89 -23.41
N HIS A 131 0.84 -3.22 -22.25
CA HIS A 131 0.48 -3.77 -20.95
C HIS A 131 -0.96 -3.46 -20.50
N THR A 132 -1.74 -2.72 -21.29
CA THR A 132 -3.10 -2.30 -20.93
C THR A 132 -3.99 -3.48 -20.50
N GLY A 133 -4.66 -3.32 -19.36
CA GLY A 133 -5.55 -4.34 -18.78
C GLY A 133 -4.82 -5.55 -18.19
N LYS A 134 -3.48 -5.56 -18.18
CA LYS A 134 -2.67 -6.63 -17.58
C LYS A 134 -2.20 -6.23 -16.19
N PRO A 135 -2.06 -7.19 -15.27
CA PRO A 135 -1.43 -6.95 -13.98
C PRO A 135 -0.05 -6.33 -14.17
N ILE A 136 0.21 -5.28 -13.41
CA ILE A 136 1.55 -4.74 -13.34
C ILE A 136 2.14 -5.12 -11.98
N PRO A 137 3.38 -5.65 -11.92
CA PRO A 137 4.07 -5.87 -10.66
C PRO A 137 4.33 -4.53 -9.98
N LEU A 138 3.34 -4.06 -9.23
CA LEU A 138 3.48 -2.89 -8.39
C LEU A 138 4.30 -3.28 -7.16
N TYR A 139 5.57 -2.89 -7.17
CA TYR A 139 6.45 -2.95 -5.99
C TYR A 139 6.09 -1.86 -4.96
N TRP A 140 5.34 -0.86 -5.40
CA TRP A 140 4.92 0.29 -4.60
C TRP A 140 3.50 0.03 -4.09
N GLY A 141 3.42 -0.72 -2.99
CA GLY A 141 2.28 -0.52 -2.10
C GLY A 141 2.31 0.92 -1.54
N PRO A 142 1.25 1.37 -0.84
CA PRO A 142 1.20 2.70 -0.23
C PRO A 142 2.52 3.09 0.48
N VAL A 143 2.93 4.34 0.48
CA VAL A 143 4.09 4.74 1.29
C VAL A 143 3.69 4.58 2.76
N VAL A 144 4.28 3.60 3.45
CA VAL A 144 4.17 3.50 4.92
C VAL A 144 5.40 4.14 5.49
N VAL A 145 5.21 4.97 6.52
CA VAL A 145 6.29 5.34 7.40
C VAL A 145 6.75 4.06 8.08
N VAL A 146 7.80 3.45 7.54
CA VAL A 146 8.47 2.30 8.15
C VAL A 146 8.82 2.74 9.58
N PRO A 147 8.30 2.06 10.61
CA PRO A 147 8.65 2.42 11.97
C PRO A 147 10.17 2.44 12.13
N PRO A 148 10.71 3.40 12.90
CA PRO A 148 12.15 3.56 13.03
C PRO A 148 12.76 2.24 13.51
N THR A 149 13.81 1.81 12.82
CA THR A 149 14.58 0.63 13.18
C THR A 149 15.36 0.92 14.47
N PRO A 150 15.65 -0.10 15.30
CA PRO A 150 16.40 0.11 16.53
C PRO A 150 17.74 0.75 16.16
N ARG A 151 18.18 1.75 16.92
CA ARG A 151 19.46 2.40 16.67
C ARG A 151 20.57 1.45 17.10
N PHE A 152 21.54 1.19 16.22
CA PHE A 152 22.75 0.49 16.62
C PHE A 152 23.52 1.36 17.62
N THR A 153 23.75 0.82 18.81
CA THR A 153 24.53 1.50 19.85
C THR A 153 25.91 0.85 19.91
N THR A 154 26.93 1.59 19.50
CA THR A 154 28.31 1.10 19.57
C THR A 154 28.71 0.92 21.03
N PRO A 155 29.23 -0.25 21.44
CA PRO A 155 29.70 -0.46 22.81
C PRO A 155 30.84 0.49 23.16
N GLU A 156 30.93 0.90 24.42
CA GLU A 156 32.11 1.62 24.90
C GLU A 156 33.31 0.67 25.03
N PHE A 157 34.36 0.94 24.27
CA PHE A 157 35.66 0.28 24.40
C PHE A 157 36.80 1.27 24.15
N ALA A 158 37.93 1.07 24.83
CA ALA A 158 39.17 1.74 24.51
C ALA A 158 39.74 1.15 23.22
N LEU A 159 39.85 1.96 22.18
CA LEU A 159 40.43 1.51 20.90
C LEU A 159 41.89 1.09 21.10
N PRO A 160 42.33 0.00 20.44
CA PRO A 160 43.73 -0.38 20.46
C PRO A 160 44.55 0.69 19.71
N ILE A 161 45.32 1.54 20.39
CA ILE A 161 46.22 2.49 19.72
C ILE A 161 47.52 1.76 19.40
N HIS A 162 47.87 1.65 18.11
CA HIS A 162 49.15 1.05 17.71
C HIS A 162 50.32 1.78 18.40
N GLY A 163 51.09 1.04 19.20
CA GLY A 163 52.26 1.55 19.94
C GLY A 163 51.99 2.00 21.39
N GLY A 164 50.78 1.83 21.92
CA GLY A 164 50.47 2.14 23.33
C GLY A 164 50.64 0.92 24.25
N GLU A 165 51.40 1.07 25.33
CA GLU A 165 51.73 -0.01 26.29
C GLU A 165 50.52 -0.59 27.07
N LYS A 166 49.31 -0.03 26.92
CA LYS A 166 48.09 -0.46 27.63
C LYS A 166 46.82 -0.38 26.77
N THR A 167 46.93 -0.68 25.50
CA THR A 167 45.78 -0.61 24.59
C THR A 167 45.14 -2.00 24.44
N GLY A 168 43.81 -2.10 24.57
CA GLY A 168 43.08 -3.37 24.62
C GLY A 168 43.36 -4.28 23.42
N ASP A 169 43.13 -5.59 23.59
CA ASP A 169 43.30 -6.58 22.53
C ASP A 169 42.23 -6.40 21.43
N TRP A 170 42.65 -6.32 20.17
CA TRP A 170 41.74 -6.23 19.02
C TRP A 170 40.74 -7.39 19.04
N ARG A 171 41.14 -8.62 19.42
CA ARG A 171 40.17 -9.74 19.51
C ARG A 171 39.05 -9.47 20.50
N THR A 172 39.35 -8.78 21.61
CA THR A 172 38.34 -8.39 22.61
C THR A 172 37.40 -7.32 22.06
N VAL A 173 37.92 -6.36 21.29
CA VAL A 173 37.12 -5.33 20.63
C VAL A 173 36.21 -5.93 19.56
N GLU A 174 36.73 -6.83 18.72
CA GLU A 174 35.95 -7.54 17.71
C GLU A 174 34.83 -8.37 18.34
N ALA A 175 35.12 -9.10 19.41
CA ALA A 175 34.13 -9.92 20.10
C ALA A 175 32.97 -9.06 20.65
N ARG A 176 33.28 -7.92 21.30
CA ARG A 176 32.27 -7.00 21.83
C ARG A 176 31.44 -6.32 20.74
N LEU A 177 32.07 -5.96 19.62
CA LEU A 177 31.35 -5.43 18.45
C LEU A 177 30.43 -6.48 17.85
N ARG A 178 30.89 -7.72 17.71
CA ARG A 178 30.09 -8.83 17.18
C ARG A 178 28.88 -9.12 18.07
N GLU A 179 29.06 -9.15 19.38
CA GLU A 179 27.96 -9.32 20.35
C GLU A 179 26.93 -8.19 20.22
N ALA A 180 27.38 -6.94 20.11
CA ALA A 180 26.47 -5.80 19.94
C ALA A 180 25.73 -5.82 18.60
N VAL A 181 26.38 -6.26 17.52
CA VAL A 181 25.73 -6.45 16.21
C VAL A 181 24.70 -7.56 16.28
N GLU A 182 25.00 -8.69 16.91
CA GLU A 182 24.04 -9.79 17.08
C GLU A 182 22.85 -9.38 17.96
N ALA A 183 23.08 -8.63 19.05
CA ALA A 183 22.01 -8.10 19.87
C ALA A 183 21.10 -7.14 19.08
N TRP A 184 21.69 -6.20 18.33
CA TRP A 184 20.96 -5.28 17.47
C TRP A 184 20.19 -6.01 16.36
N LEU A 185 20.80 -7.01 15.71
CA LEU A 185 20.13 -7.86 14.72
C LEU A 185 18.98 -8.65 15.36
N GLY A 186 19.14 -9.12 16.60
CA GLY A 186 18.09 -9.78 17.37
C GLY A 186 16.89 -8.88 17.59
N GLU A 187 17.11 -7.64 18.04
CA GLU A 187 16.05 -6.63 18.20
C GLU A 187 15.39 -6.28 16.86
N TYR A 188 16.20 -6.08 15.82
CA TYR A 188 15.72 -5.79 14.47
C TYR A 188 14.85 -6.94 13.94
N ARG A 189 15.29 -8.19 14.09
CA ARG A 189 14.53 -9.38 13.70
C ARG A 189 13.25 -9.51 14.52
N ALA A 190 13.28 -9.25 15.82
CA ALA A 190 12.09 -9.28 16.66
C ALA A 190 11.05 -8.24 16.23
N LEU A 191 11.47 -7.01 15.92
CA LEU A 191 10.61 -5.97 15.37
C LEU A 191 10.09 -6.36 13.98
N TRP A 192 10.97 -6.87 13.11
CA TRP A 192 10.56 -7.39 11.82
C TRP A 192 9.55 -8.52 11.96
N HIS A 193 9.73 -9.49 12.85
CA HIS A 193 8.75 -10.56 13.10
C HIS A 193 7.44 -10.04 13.70
N ALA A 194 7.49 -9.00 14.53
CA ALA A 194 6.30 -8.35 15.06
C ALA A 194 5.53 -7.56 13.97
N TRP A 195 6.24 -7.01 12.98
CA TRP A 195 5.68 -6.15 11.93
C TRP A 195 5.35 -6.89 10.65
N ALA A 196 6.32 -7.60 10.08
CA ALA A 196 6.11 -8.57 9.02
C ALA A 196 5.31 -9.72 9.62
N LEU A 197 3.98 -9.60 9.57
CA LEU A 197 3.08 -10.75 9.68
C LEU A 197 3.70 -11.88 8.85
N PRO A 198 4.28 -12.92 9.46
CA PRO A 198 4.71 -14.07 8.70
C PRO A 198 3.43 -14.86 8.51
N ASN A 199 2.60 -14.50 7.53
CA ASN A 199 1.33 -15.18 7.38
C ASN A 199 1.06 -15.44 5.91
N GLN A 200 1.50 -16.63 5.47
CA GLN A 200 0.87 -17.38 4.38
C GLN A 200 -0.67 -17.28 4.51
N GLU A 201 -1.19 -17.31 5.75
CA GLU A 201 -2.61 -17.09 6.05
C GLU A 201 -3.16 -15.73 5.57
N LEU A 202 -2.40 -14.63 5.63
CA LEU A 202 -2.92 -13.34 5.17
C LEU A 202 -3.09 -13.31 3.65
N GLN A 203 -2.19 -13.97 2.91
CA GLN A 203 -2.32 -14.16 1.47
C GLN A 203 -3.55 -15.01 1.15
N LYS A 204 -3.74 -16.11 1.88
CA LYS A 204 -4.91 -16.99 1.78
C LYS A 204 -6.21 -16.22 2.05
N HIS A 205 -6.26 -15.46 3.13
CA HIS A 205 -7.40 -14.62 3.52
C HIS A 205 -7.68 -13.54 2.48
N ALA A 206 -6.66 -12.90 1.92
CA ALA A 206 -6.81 -11.90 0.86
C ALA A 206 -7.42 -12.51 -0.41
N ARG A 207 -6.99 -13.72 -0.79
CA ARG A 207 -7.59 -14.46 -1.92
C ARG A 207 -9.05 -14.78 -1.65
N TRP A 208 -9.38 -15.31 -0.46
CA TRP A 208 -10.77 -15.57 -0.08
C TRP A 208 -11.62 -14.31 -0.05
N TRP A 209 -11.06 -13.20 0.42
CA TRP A 209 -11.72 -11.91 0.43
C TRP A 209 -12.05 -11.46 -0.99
N VAL A 210 -11.12 -11.56 -1.94
CA VAL A 210 -11.38 -11.24 -3.35
C VAL A 210 -12.44 -12.16 -3.94
N LEU A 211 -12.34 -13.47 -3.73
CA LEU A 211 -13.35 -14.43 -4.20
C LEU A 211 -14.74 -14.13 -3.64
N ARG A 212 -14.83 -13.68 -2.38
CA ARG A 212 -16.10 -13.36 -1.75
C ARG A 212 -16.64 -11.99 -2.17
N VAL A 213 -15.85 -10.94 -1.97
CA VAL A 213 -16.29 -9.53 -2.02
C VAL A 213 -16.29 -8.99 -3.45
N VAL A 214 -15.30 -9.39 -4.25
CA VAL A 214 -15.16 -8.94 -5.65
C VAL A 214 -15.88 -9.88 -6.59
N LYS A 215 -15.66 -11.20 -6.46
CA LYS A 215 -16.22 -12.22 -7.36
C LYS A 215 -17.61 -12.71 -6.94
N GLY A 216 -18.07 -12.40 -5.73
CA GLY A 216 -19.40 -12.77 -5.24
C GLY A 216 -19.59 -14.25 -4.90
N LEU A 217 -18.53 -15.06 -4.81
CA LEU A 217 -18.64 -16.49 -4.52
C LEU A 217 -19.18 -16.76 -3.11
N SER A 218 -19.85 -17.90 -2.93
CA SER A 218 -20.30 -18.35 -1.61
C SER A 218 -19.13 -18.84 -0.75
N TYR A 219 -19.25 -18.77 0.58
CA TYR A 219 -18.21 -19.29 1.48
C TYR A 219 -17.99 -20.79 1.31
N THR A 220 -19.06 -21.55 1.05
CA THR A 220 -18.99 -22.98 0.75
C THR A 220 -18.15 -23.23 -0.50
N THR A 221 -18.43 -22.52 -1.59
CA THR A 221 -17.65 -22.64 -2.83
C THR A 221 -16.18 -22.31 -2.64
N ILE A 222 -15.86 -21.31 -1.81
CA ILE A 222 -14.47 -20.93 -1.51
C ILE A 222 -13.78 -22.01 -0.67
N ALA A 223 -14.48 -22.58 0.31
CA ALA A 223 -13.98 -23.67 1.16
C ALA A 223 -13.70 -24.93 0.32
N ASP A 224 -14.59 -25.28 -0.62
CA ASP A 224 -14.46 -26.44 -1.49
C ASP A 224 -13.31 -26.31 -2.52
N GLN A 225 -12.88 -25.09 -2.84
CA GLN A 225 -11.75 -24.80 -3.74
C GLN A 225 -10.39 -24.86 -3.03
N GLY A 226 -10.37 -24.97 -1.70
CA GLY A 226 -9.13 -25.02 -0.93
C GLY A 226 -8.38 -26.34 -1.14
N GLU A 227 -7.04 -26.26 -1.11
CA GLU A 227 -6.18 -27.46 -1.05
C GLU A 227 -6.32 -28.22 0.28
N GLU A 228 -6.85 -27.55 1.31
CA GLU A 228 -7.07 -28.09 2.64
C GLU A 228 -8.57 -28.12 2.97
N PRO A 229 -9.06 -29.18 3.64
CA PRO A 229 -10.44 -29.22 4.09
C PRO A 229 -10.67 -28.13 5.15
N LEU A 230 -11.46 -27.12 4.79
CA LEU A 230 -11.82 -26.01 5.66
C LEU A 230 -13.34 -25.93 5.78
N THR A 231 -13.82 -25.48 6.93
CA THR A 231 -15.24 -25.18 7.09
C THR A 231 -15.58 -23.82 6.48
N ASP A 232 -16.81 -23.68 5.98
CA ASP A 232 -17.37 -22.41 5.51
C ASP A 232 -17.29 -21.31 6.58
N ASP A 233 -17.49 -21.67 7.85
CA ASP A 233 -17.38 -20.77 9.01
C ASP A 233 -15.95 -20.24 9.19
N ALA A 234 -14.92 -21.06 8.96
CA ALA A 234 -13.53 -20.62 9.04
C ALA A 234 -13.22 -19.56 7.96
N VAL A 235 -13.65 -19.82 6.72
CA VAL A 235 -13.50 -18.87 5.61
C VAL A 235 -14.24 -17.56 5.91
N ARG A 236 -15.50 -17.65 6.37
CA ARG A 236 -16.29 -16.48 6.75
C ARG A 236 -15.58 -15.62 7.80
N LYS A 237 -15.14 -16.22 8.92
CA LYS A 237 -14.46 -15.51 10.00
C LYS A 237 -13.17 -14.83 9.52
N ALA A 238 -12.41 -15.49 8.65
CA ALA A 238 -11.20 -14.93 8.07
C ALA A 238 -11.50 -13.71 7.17
N VAL A 239 -12.52 -13.82 6.29
CA VAL A 239 -12.95 -12.72 5.41
C VAL A 239 -13.47 -11.54 6.23
N GLU A 240 -14.34 -11.77 7.21
CA GLU A 240 -14.88 -10.71 8.08
C GLU A 240 -13.78 -10.01 8.90
N ARG A 241 -12.83 -10.78 9.43
CA ARG A 241 -11.67 -10.23 10.13
C ARG A 241 -10.85 -9.34 9.20
N LEU A 242 -10.58 -9.79 7.98
CA LEU A 242 -9.81 -9.00 7.02
C LEU A 242 -10.59 -7.74 6.60
N SER A 243 -11.89 -7.83 6.32
CA SER A 243 -12.72 -6.65 6.02
C SER A 243 -12.63 -5.59 7.11
N ARG A 244 -12.73 -5.98 8.39
CA ARG A 244 -12.57 -5.03 9.52
C ARG A 244 -11.19 -4.39 9.61
N GLU A 245 -10.15 -5.09 9.16
CA GLU A 245 -8.79 -4.55 9.13
C GLU A 245 -8.60 -3.57 7.97
N LEU A 246 -9.27 -3.81 6.84
CA LEU A 246 -9.22 -2.97 5.65
C LEU A 246 -10.07 -1.69 5.76
N SER A 247 -11.14 -1.70 6.56
CA SER A 247 -12.05 -0.56 6.74
C SER A 247 -11.57 0.51 7.73
N LYS A 248 -10.47 0.28 8.44
CA LYS A 248 -9.93 1.19 9.46
C LYS A 248 -8.81 2.06 8.94
#